data_AF-A0A1Y6BKP5-F1
#
_entry.id   AF-A0A1Y6BKP5-F1
#
_cell.length_a   1.000
_cell.length_b   1.000
_cell.length_c   1.000
_cell.angle_alpha   90.00
_cell.angle_beta   90.00
_cell.angle_gamma   90.00
#
_symmetry.space_group_name_H-M   'P 1'
#
loop_
_entity.id
_entity.type
_entity.pdbx_description
1 polymer ?
#
loop_
_entity_poly.entity_id
_entity_poly.type
_entity_poly.pdbx_seq_one_letter_code
_entity_poly.pdbx_strand_id
1 'polypeptide(L)'
;MGNTAWVPLSDEEDKQVWNRFKSDFKFNPSVEEFPGIVEPQESVTYSWDVFQSFTNEELLKLAKILATDSGWIYGLDWQHECFQFFPAKAQFDDPWKVSFPDGDYAIIIDKNLKNGYFGHPWEQTICFFGEACLDWLEQQTLDKELVIRSHSNSSSSYKDRLDY
;
A
#
# COMPACT_ATOMS: atom_id res chain seq x y z
N MET A 1 -11.08 -20.59 16.81
CA MET A 1 -10.69 -20.08 15.49
C MET A 1 -9.44 -19.25 15.68
N GLY A 2 -8.40 -19.49 14.88
CA GLY A 2 -7.00 -19.15 15.17
C GLY A 2 -6.76 -17.67 15.53
N ASN A 3 -5.84 -17.45 16.46
CA ASN A 3 -5.45 -16.15 16.99
C ASN A 3 -4.47 -15.39 16.06
N THR A 4 -4.50 -15.67 14.76
CA THR A 4 -3.51 -15.15 13.81
C THR A 4 -3.98 -13.83 13.20
N ALA A 5 -3.06 -12.88 13.07
CA ALA A 5 -3.33 -11.61 12.41
C ALA A 5 -3.42 -11.76 10.88
N TRP A 6 -2.71 -12.73 10.30
CA TRP A 6 -2.74 -13.01 8.87
C TRP A 6 -3.50 -14.31 8.60
N VAL A 7 -4.47 -14.25 7.69
CA VAL A 7 -5.30 -15.37 7.25
C VAL A 7 -5.18 -15.48 5.73
N PRO A 8 -4.69 -16.61 5.18
CA PRO A 8 -4.60 -16.79 3.73
C PRO A 8 -5.95 -16.62 3.05
N LEU A 9 -5.95 -16.01 1.85
CA LEU A 9 -7.13 -15.97 1.00
C LEU A 9 -7.43 -17.37 0.45
N SER A 10 -8.71 -17.69 0.30
CA SER A 10 -9.11 -18.78 -0.57
C SER A 10 -8.87 -18.44 -2.05
N ASP A 11 -8.74 -19.44 -2.91
CA ASP A 11 -8.55 -19.25 -4.36
C ASP A 11 -9.61 -18.32 -4.99
N GLU A 12 -10.85 -18.39 -4.50
CA GLU A 12 -11.94 -17.54 -4.99
C GLU A 12 -11.79 -16.10 -4.52
N GLU A 13 -11.42 -15.87 -3.25
CA GLU A 13 -11.15 -14.52 -2.73
C GLU A 13 -9.94 -13.88 -3.43
N ASP A 14 -8.87 -14.65 -3.63
CA ASP A 14 -7.67 -14.24 -4.34
C ASP A 14 -8.00 -13.81 -5.78
N LYS A 15 -8.71 -14.66 -6.52
CA LYS A 15 -9.15 -14.34 -7.88
C LYS A 15 -10.04 -13.10 -7.92
N GLN A 16 -10.96 -12.95 -6.98
CA GLN A 16 -11.87 -11.80 -6.92
C GLN A 16 -11.12 -10.50 -6.66
N VAL A 17 -10.20 -10.47 -5.69
CA VAL A 17 -9.45 -9.26 -5.36
C VAL A 17 -8.50 -8.87 -6.49
N TRP A 18 -7.80 -9.82 -7.12
CA TRP A 18 -6.93 -9.54 -8.26
C TRP A 18 -7.70 -9.05 -9.49
N ASN A 19 -8.89 -9.59 -9.76
CA ASN A 19 -9.74 -9.11 -10.86
C ASN A 19 -10.17 -7.66 -10.64
N ARG A 20 -10.54 -7.29 -9.41
CA ARG A 20 -10.86 -5.91 -9.05
C ARG A 20 -9.63 -5.01 -9.15
N PHE A 21 -8.51 -5.40 -8.58
CA PHE A 21 -7.27 -4.63 -8.63
C PHE A 21 -6.81 -4.37 -10.07
N LYS A 22 -6.79 -5.39 -10.93
CA LYS A 22 -6.49 -5.24 -12.37
C LYS A 22 -7.47 -4.32 -13.08
N SER A 23 -8.76 -4.40 -12.76
CA SER A 23 -9.78 -3.55 -13.36
C SER A 23 -9.61 -2.08 -12.96
N ASP A 24 -9.45 -1.83 -11.67
CA ASP A 24 -9.51 -0.48 -11.07
C ASP A 24 -8.21 0.29 -11.29
N PHE A 25 -7.06 -0.40 -11.19
CA PHE A 25 -5.73 0.20 -11.32
C PHE A 25 -5.09 -0.04 -12.69
N LYS A 26 -5.75 -0.76 -13.60
CA LYS A 26 -5.17 -1.19 -14.90
C LYS A 26 -3.81 -1.87 -14.71
N PHE A 27 -3.68 -2.69 -13.66
CA PHE A 27 -2.43 -3.33 -13.29
C PHE A 27 -1.84 -4.11 -14.47
N ASN A 28 -0.64 -3.70 -14.90
CA ASN A 28 0.11 -4.25 -16.01
C ASN A 28 1.53 -4.59 -15.52
N PRO A 29 1.74 -5.82 -14.99
CA PRO A 29 3.04 -6.20 -14.45
C PRO A 29 4.09 -6.23 -15.56
N SER A 30 5.20 -5.52 -15.36
CA SER A 30 6.31 -5.44 -16.29
C SER A 30 7.62 -5.12 -15.57
N VAL A 31 8.71 -5.66 -16.09
CA VAL A 31 10.08 -5.37 -15.62
C VAL A 31 10.73 -4.22 -16.41
N GLU A 32 10.07 -3.73 -17.46
CA GLU A 32 10.60 -2.72 -18.38
C GLU A 32 9.64 -1.53 -18.62
N GLU A 33 8.33 -1.72 -18.42
CA GLU A 33 7.31 -0.70 -18.65
C GLU A 33 6.73 -0.20 -17.33
N PHE A 34 6.91 1.08 -17.03
CA PHE A 34 6.50 1.70 -15.77
C PHE A 34 5.60 2.93 -16.01
N PRO A 35 4.65 3.25 -15.10
CA PRO A 35 4.34 2.53 -13.86
C PRO A 35 3.50 1.26 -14.09
N GLY A 36 3.60 0.30 -13.18
CA GLY A 36 2.84 -0.97 -13.22
C GLY A 36 1.33 -0.82 -12.95
N ILE A 37 0.87 0.36 -12.54
CA ILE A 37 -0.53 0.73 -12.36
C ILE A 37 -0.80 2.12 -12.93
N VAL A 38 -2.05 2.40 -13.28
CA VAL A 38 -2.55 3.77 -13.35
C VAL A 38 -2.71 4.29 -11.93
N GLU A 39 -1.77 5.12 -11.49
CA GLU A 39 -1.76 5.71 -10.15
C GLU A 39 -3.06 6.50 -9.89
N PRO A 40 -3.69 6.36 -8.71
CA PRO A 40 -4.89 7.12 -8.37
C PRO A 40 -4.66 8.64 -8.36
N GLN A 41 -5.72 9.41 -8.57
CA GLN A 41 -5.67 10.88 -8.57
C GLN A 41 -5.23 11.51 -7.24
N GLU A 42 -5.43 10.81 -6.12
CA GLU A 42 -4.90 11.19 -4.81
C GLU A 42 -3.80 10.19 -4.45
N SER A 43 -2.58 10.46 -4.93
CA SER A 43 -1.45 9.59 -4.71
C SER A 43 -0.11 10.31 -4.69
N VAL A 44 0.86 9.75 -3.98
CA VAL A 44 2.25 10.18 -4.00
C VAL A 44 3.13 8.95 -4.14
N THR A 45 4.00 8.97 -5.12
CA THR A 45 4.94 7.90 -5.40
C THR A 45 6.34 8.33 -4.99
N TYR A 46 6.92 7.55 -4.09
CA TYR A 46 8.28 7.73 -3.59
C TYR A 46 9.24 6.71 -4.18
N SER A 47 10.53 7.05 -4.20
CA SER A 47 11.61 6.04 -4.23
C SER A 47 11.42 5.06 -3.07
N TRP A 48 11.81 3.81 -3.27
CA TRP A 48 11.76 2.78 -2.24
C TRP A 48 12.51 3.17 -0.94
N ASP A 49 13.44 4.13 -1.01
CA ASP A 49 14.30 4.52 0.11
C ASP A 49 13.50 5.15 1.24
N VAL A 50 12.28 5.64 0.95
CA VAL A 50 11.35 6.16 1.96
C VAL A 50 11.04 5.13 3.06
N PHE A 51 11.21 3.83 2.78
CA PHE A 51 11.02 2.79 3.79
C PHE A 51 11.97 2.88 4.97
N GLN A 52 13.17 3.45 4.78
CA GLN A 52 14.10 3.66 5.89
C GLN A 52 13.54 4.65 6.92
N SER A 53 12.52 5.42 6.55
CA SER A 53 11.80 6.35 7.43
C SER A 53 10.68 5.69 8.24
N PHE A 54 10.31 4.42 7.97
CA PHE A 54 9.20 3.75 8.65
C PHE A 54 9.66 2.58 9.53
N THR A 55 9.23 2.61 10.78
CA THR A 55 9.31 1.50 11.72
C THR A 55 8.14 0.52 11.52
N ASN A 56 8.29 -0.72 11.98
CA ASN A 56 7.17 -1.68 12.00
C ASN A 56 5.95 -1.14 12.78
N GLU A 57 6.17 -0.33 13.81
CA GLU A 57 5.10 0.29 14.58
C GLU A 57 4.32 1.31 13.74
N GLU A 58 5.00 2.13 12.94
CA GLU A 58 4.40 3.09 12.02
C GLU A 58 3.60 2.41 10.91
N LEU A 59 4.15 1.34 10.32
CA LEU A 59 3.43 0.54 9.33
C LEU A 59 2.20 -0.15 9.94
N LEU A 60 2.30 -0.62 11.19
CA LEU A 60 1.15 -1.21 11.89
C LEU A 60 0.09 -0.15 12.21
N LYS A 61 0.48 1.09 12.53
CA LYS A 61 -0.45 2.22 12.69
C LYS A 61 -1.18 2.51 11.37
N LEU A 62 -0.45 2.59 10.26
CA LEU A 62 -1.07 2.74 8.93
C LEU A 62 -2.05 1.60 8.64
N ALA A 63 -1.65 0.35 8.84
CA ALA A 63 -2.53 -0.80 8.63
C ALA A 63 -3.81 -0.72 9.47
N LYS A 64 -3.72 -0.29 10.74
CA LYS A 64 -4.89 -0.04 11.59
C LYS A 64 -5.81 1.05 11.05
N ILE A 65 -5.25 2.13 10.50
CA ILE A 65 -6.02 3.21 9.84
C ILE A 65 -6.76 2.65 8.63
N LEU A 66 -6.08 1.92 7.75
CA LEU A 66 -6.67 1.30 6.55
C LEU A 66 -7.75 0.26 6.90
N ALA A 67 -7.64 -0.40 8.06
CA ALA A 67 -8.60 -1.39 8.53
C ALA A 67 -9.83 -0.79 9.23
N THR A 68 -9.90 0.53 9.47
CA THR A 68 -10.90 1.15 10.37
C THR A 68 -12.34 0.70 10.09
N ASP A 69 -12.76 0.68 8.82
CA ASP A 69 -14.15 0.38 8.45
C ASP A 69 -14.49 -1.11 8.43
N SER A 70 -13.51 -1.98 8.19
CA SER A 70 -13.76 -3.39 7.88
C SER A 70 -13.11 -4.38 8.86
N GLY A 71 -12.22 -3.88 9.73
CA GLY A 71 -11.45 -4.66 10.70
C GLY A 71 -10.26 -5.42 10.11
N TRP A 72 -10.06 -5.38 8.78
CA TRP A 72 -8.96 -6.04 8.08
C TRP A 72 -8.63 -5.36 6.74
N ILE A 73 -7.47 -5.66 6.19
CA ILE A 73 -6.99 -5.18 4.89
C ILE A 73 -6.42 -6.33 4.07
N TYR A 74 -6.29 -6.15 2.76
CA TYR A 74 -5.58 -7.11 1.92
C TYR A 74 -4.08 -6.88 2.00
N GLY A 75 -3.33 -7.97 2.11
CA GLY A 75 -1.91 -8.02 1.74
C GLY A 75 -1.78 -8.91 0.52
N LEU A 76 -1.50 -8.31 -0.64
CA LEU A 76 -1.37 -9.01 -1.91
C LEU A 76 0.09 -9.08 -2.31
N ASP A 77 0.50 -10.27 -2.72
CA ASP A 77 1.86 -10.58 -3.15
C ASP A 77 1.77 -11.25 -4.52
N TRP A 78 2.33 -10.60 -5.54
CA TRP A 78 2.10 -11.02 -6.92
C TRP A 78 2.69 -12.41 -7.18
N GLN A 79 1.84 -13.34 -7.65
CA GLN A 79 2.17 -14.77 -7.84
C GLN A 79 2.42 -15.58 -6.54
N HIS A 80 2.20 -14.97 -5.38
CA HIS A 80 2.43 -15.57 -4.07
C HIS A 80 1.16 -15.60 -3.22
N GLU A 81 1.24 -16.21 -2.02
CA GLU A 81 0.10 -16.33 -1.12
C GLU A 81 -0.37 -14.95 -0.66
N CYS A 82 -1.63 -14.62 -0.90
CA CYS A 82 -2.26 -13.38 -0.46
C CYS A 82 -3.04 -13.58 0.84
N PHE A 83 -3.27 -12.50 1.60
CA PHE A 83 -3.85 -12.57 2.93
C PHE A 83 -4.94 -11.54 3.19
N GLN A 84 -5.89 -11.89 4.04
CA GLN A 84 -6.55 -10.93 4.93
C GLN A 84 -5.62 -10.67 6.12
N PHE A 85 -5.29 -9.41 6.36
CA PHE A 85 -4.56 -8.97 7.53
C PHE A 85 -5.49 -8.25 8.50
N PHE A 86 -5.51 -8.68 9.76
CA PHE A 86 -6.30 -8.13 10.87
C PHE A 86 -5.36 -7.36 11.82
N PRO A 87 -5.11 -6.05 11.61
CA PRO A 87 -4.08 -5.32 12.32
C PRO A 87 -4.34 -5.17 13.82
N ALA A 88 -5.60 -5.29 14.26
CA ALA A 88 -5.98 -5.28 15.67
C ALA A 88 -5.48 -6.52 16.44
N LYS A 89 -5.15 -7.60 15.73
CA LYS A 89 -4.60 -8.84 16.32
C LYS A 89 -3.07 -8.90 16.27
N ALA A 90 -2.43 -8.00 15.52
CA ALA A 90 -0.98 -7.98 15.34
C ALA A 90 -0.28 -7.21 16.46
N GLN A 91 0.91 -7.67 16.82
CA GLN A 91 1.91 -6.94 17.59
C GLN A 91 2.93 -6.30 16.64
N PHE A 92 3.68 -5.29 17.10
CA PHE A 92 4.64 -4.55 16.25
C PHE A 92 5.88 -5.38 15.90
N ASP A 93 6.18 -6.41 16.67
CA ASP A 93 7.27 -7.36 16.48
C ASP A 93 6.83 -8.64 15.73
N ASP A 94 5.54 -8.75 15.38
CA ASP A 94 5.08 -9.83 14.51
C ASP A 94 5.74 -9.70 13.12
N PRO A 95 6.17 -10.82 12.52
CA PRO A 95 6.72 -10.79 11.17
C PRO A 95 5.62 -10.37 10.18
N TRP A 96 5.95 -9.40 9.33
CA TRP A 96 5.11 -9.03 8.20
C TRP A 96 5.14 -10.13 7.15
N LYS A 97 3.96 -10.54 6.66
CA LYS A 97 3.87 -11.53 5.59
C LYS A 97 3.93 -10.91 4.21
N VAL A 98 3.32 -9.74 4.07
CA VAL A 98 3.39 -8.89 2.89
C VAL A 98 3.63 -7.49 3.42
N SER A 99 4.77 -6.91 3.12
CA SER A 99 5.06 -5.52 3.47
C SER A 99 5.61 -4.78 2.27
N PHE A 100 6.64 -5.32 1.64
CA PHE A 100 7.42 -4.60 0.65
C PHE A 100 7.81 -5.49 -0.52
N PRO A 101 8.10 -4.90 -1.69
CA PRO A 101 8.64 -5.65 -2.81
C PRO A 101 9.96 -6.33 -2.41
N ASP A 102 9.96 -7.65 -2.36
CA ASP A 102 11.15 -8.50 -2.14
C ASP A 102 11.63 -9.15 -3.44
N GLY A 103 11.07 -8.71 -4.57
CA GLY A 103 11.21 -9.31 -5.90
C GLY A 103 9.90 -9.25 -6.66
N ASP A 104 8.78 -9.22 -5.95
CA ASP A 104 7.42 -9.17 -6.49
C ASP A 104 6.68 -7.88 -6.12
N TYR A 105 5.53 -7.64 -6.77
CA TYR A 105 4.67 -6.51 -6.41
C TYR A 105 4.01 -6.77 -5.06
N ALA A 106 4.21 -5.88 -4.12
CA ALA A 106 3.58 -5.92 -2.80
C ALA A 106 2.51 -4.83 -2.68
N ILE A 107 1.29 -5.23 -2.31
CA ILE A 107 0.17 -4.30 -2.12
C ILE A 107 -0.42 -4.48 -0.74
N ILE A 108 -0.47 -3.39 0.03
CA ILE A 108 -1.29 -3.29 1.24
C ILE A 108 -2.44 -2.33 0.95
N ILE A 109 -3.67 -2.82 1.04
CA ILE A 109 -4.83 -2.04 0.60
C ILE A 109 -6.10 -2.38 1.39
N ASP A 110 -6.93 -1.37 1.66
CA ASP A 110 -8.21 -1.58 2.31
C ASP A 110 -9.13 -2.53 1.51
N LYS A 111 -10.14 -3.10 2.17
CA LYS A 111 -11.09 -4.05 1.56
C LYS A 111 -11.81 -3.49 0.31
N ASN A 112 -11.94 -2.17 0.24
CA ASN A 112 -12.66 -1.47 -0.83
C ASN A 112 -11.75 -1.01 -1.96
N LEU A 113 -10.44 -1.26 -1.87
CA LEU A 113 -9.40 -0.88 -2.82
C LEU A 113 -9.26 0.64 -2.98
N LYS A 114 -9.52 1.41 -1.91
CA LYS A 114 -9.53 2.89 -1.97
C LYS A 114 -8.29 3.54 -1.36
N ASN A 115 -7.77 2.97 -0.29
CA ASN A 115 -6.62 3.48 0.43
C ASN A 115 -5.58 2.38 0.61
N GLY A 116 -4.31 2.70 0.39
CA GLY A 116 -3.24 1.73 0.51
C GLY A 116 -1.95 2.20 -0.15
N TYR A 117 -1.05 1.23 -0.35
CA TYR A 117 0.15 1.44 -1.13
C TYR A 117 0.45 0.28 -2.07
N PHE A 118 1.10 0.61 -3.19
CA PHE A 118 1.55 -0.31 -4.22
C PHE A 118 3.07 -0.19 -4.35
N GLY A 119 3.78 -1.27 -4.04
CA GLY A 119 5.23 -1.36 -4.22
C GLY A 119 5.59 -1.99 -5.56
N HIS A 120 6.49 -1.34 -6.30
CA HIS A 120 7.01 -1.81 -7.58
C HIS A 120 8.47 -2.21 -7.46
N PRO A 121 8.83 -3.51 -7.55
CA PRO A 121 10.22 -3.95 -7.31
C PRO A 121 11.19 -3.45 -8.39
N TRP A 122 10.79 -3.49 -9.67
CA TRP A 122 11.67 -3.08 -10.77
C TRP A 122 11.79 -1.56 -10.94
N GLU A 123 10.71 -0.81 -10.76
CA GLU A 123 10.77 0.66 -10.74
C GLU A 123 11.43 1.19 -9.45
N GLN A 124 11.51 0.35 -8.40
CA GLN A 124 11.97 0.72 -7.05
C GLN A 124 11.18 1.88 -6.48
N THR A 125 9.85 1.80 -6.56
CA THR A 125 8.93 2.85 -6.12
C THR A 125 7.82 2.30 -5.24
N ILE A 126 7.20 3.20 -4.49
CA ILE A 126 6.00 2.92 -3.69
C ILE A 126 5.02 4.04 -3.94
N CYS A 127 3.87 3.70 -4.51
CA CYS A 127 2.76 4.61 -4.69
C CYS A 127 1.82 4.48 -3.49
N PHE A 128 1.76 5.50 -2.63
CA PHE A 128 0.77 5.62 -1.58
C PHE A 128 -0.45 6.38 -2.11
N PHE A 129 -1.66 5.91 -1.82
CA PHE A 129 -2.87 6.50 -2.39
C PHE A 129 -4.06 6.43 -1.44
N GLY A 130 -5.02 7.34 -1.68
CA GLY A 130 -6.22 7.50 -0.89
C GLY A 130 -6.03 8.40 0.33
N GLU A 131 -7.07 9.17 0.65
CA GLU A 131 -7.08 10.22 1.68
C GLU A 131 -6.52 9.73 3.02
N ALA A 132 -7.00 8.59 3.53
CA ALA A 132 -6.57 8.08 4.83
C ALA A 132 -5.07 7.71 4.86
N CYS A 133 -4.52 7.29 3.72
CA CYS A 133 -3.10 6.97 3.59
C CYS A 133 -2.25 8.24 3.47
N LEU A 134 -2.72 9.22 2.69
CA LEU A 134 -2.02 10.50 2.50
C LEU A 134 -2.03 11.33 3.79
N ASP A 135 -3.16 11.40 4.51
CA ASP A 135 -3.26 12.07 5.82
C ASP A 135 -2.29 11.49 6.85
N TRP A 136 -2.08 10.17 6.81
CA TRP A 136 -1.08 9.51 7.65
C TRP A 136 0.35 9.88 7.24
N LEU A 137 0.63 9.93 5.92
CA LEU A 137 1.93 10.35 5.39
C LEU A 137 2.27 11.80 5.75
N GLU A 138 1.29 12.71 5.78
CA GLU A 138 1.51 14.12 6.17
C GLU A 138 2.01 14.27 7.62
N GLN A 139 1.72 13.28 8.47
CA GLN A 139 2.16 13.26 9.86
C GLN A 139 3.60 12.74 10.00
N GLN A 140 4.20 12.23 8.92
CA GLN A 140 5.55 11.68 8.91
C GLN A 140 6.55 12.75 8.47
N THR A 141 7.78 12.68 9.00
CA THR A 141 8.88 13.52 8.51
C THR A 141 9.61 12.75 7.41
N LEU A 142 9.18 12.95 6.17
CA LEU A 142 9.75 12.28 5.00
C LEU A 142 10.63 13.21 4.19
N ASP A 143 11.67 12.65 3.59
CA ASP A 143 12.49 13.36 2.63
C ASP A 143 11.71 13.61 1.34
N LYS A 144 11.52 14.89 1.00
CA LYS A 144 10.80 15.29 -0.21
C LYS A 144 11.60 14.98 -1.47
N GLU A 145 12.92 14.87 -1.39
CA GLU A 145 13.77 14.50 -2.54
C GLU A 145 13.49 13.07 -3.02
N LEU A 146 12.88 12.24 -2.17
CA LEU A 146 12.45 10.89 -2.54
C LEU A 146 11.14 10.86 -3.32
N VAL A 147 10.42 11.97 -3.49
CA VAL A 147 9.18 12.00 -4.29
C VAL A 147 9.51 11.89 -5.78
N ILE A 148 8.95 10.88 -6.44
CA ILE A 148 9.11 10.63 -7.88
C ILE A 148 7.92 11.18 -8.66
N ARG A 149 6.69 10.98 -8.14
CA ARG A 149 5.45 11.49 -8.74
C ARG A 149 4.45 11.88 -7.67
N SER A 150 3.56 12.80 -8.01
CA SER A 150 2.40 13.14 -7.20
C SER A 150 1.19 13.48 -8.05
N HIS A 151 0.03 12.99 -7.62
CA HIS A 151 -1.27 13.28 -8.18
C HIS A 151 -2.14 13.80 -7.04
N SER A 152 -2.78 14.95 -7.27
CA SER A 152 -3.70 15.51 -6.30
C SER A 152 -4.77 16.34 -7.00
N ASN A 153 -5.97 16.38 -6.43
CA ASN A 153 -6.95 17.40 -6.73
C ASN A 153 -6.56 18.72 -6.04
N SER A 154 -7.08 19.84 -6.54
CA SER A 154 -6.84 21.20 -6.02
C SER A 154 -7.36 21.44 -4.59
N SER A 155 -7.86 20.40 -3.89
CA SER A 155 -8.36 20.44 -2.53
C SER A 155 -7.51 19.64 -1.54
N SER A 156 -6.45 18.96 -1.99
CA SER A 156 -5.58 18.13 -1.17
C SER A 156 -4.43 18.97 -0.60
N SER A 157 -4.37 19.09 0.73
CA SER A 157 -3.34 19.86 1.46
C SER A 157 -1.91 19.37 1.23
N TYR A 158 -1.77 18.15 0.70
CA TYR A 158 -0.49 17.49 0.50
C TYR A 158 0.40 18.23 -0.50
N LYS A 159 -0.17 18.68 -1.63
CA LYS A 159 0.59 19.38 -2.68
C LYS A 159 1.04 20.78 -2.25
N ASP A 160 0.17 21.51 -1.55
CA ASP A 160 0.46 22.86 -1.06
C ASP A 160 1.70 22.91 -0.16
N ARG A 161 2.17 21.77 0.34
CA ARG A 161 3.38 21.65 1.18
C ARG A 161 4.57 20.99 0.48
N LEU A 162 4.40 20.37 -0.68
CA LEU A 162 5.53 19.91 -1.50
C LEU A 162 6.19 21.06 -2.27
N ASP A 163 5.45 22.13 -2.57
CA ASP A 163 5.90 23.27 -3.38
C ASP A 163 6.57 24.44 -2.60
N TYR A 164 7.03 24.22 -1.36
CA TYR A 164 7.79 25.20 -0.56
C TYR A 164 9.20 24.70 -0.17
#